data_AF-A0A7W6SW04-F1
#
_entry.id   AF-A0A7W6SW04-F1
#
_cell.length_a   1.000
_cell.length_b   1.000
_cell.length_c   1.000
_cell.angle_alpha   90.00
_cell.angle_beta   90.00
_cell.angle_gamma   90.00
#
_symmetry.space_group_name_H-M   'P 1'
#
loop_
_entity.id
_entity.type
_entity.pdbx_description
1 polymer ?
#
loop_
_entity_poly.entity_id
_entity_poly.type
_entity_poly.pdbx_seq_one_letter_code
_entity_poly.pdbx_strand_id
1 'polypeptide(L)' 'MMQQYRAYLVGENGVFRSAEAFEAPSDSSALSFARQYTRHGKVEVWQLGRKIAVLDPEPSPPDALTRQ' A
#
# COMPACT_ATOMS: atom_id res chain seq x y z
N MET A 1 16.13 7.33 14.27
CA MET A 1 16.46 5.92 13.97
C MET A 1 15.56 5.46 12.84
N MET A 2 16.01 4.55 11.98
CA MET A 2 15.17 3.94 10.94
C MET A 2 14.47 2.71 11.51
N GLN A 3 13.22 2.51 11.13
CA GLN A 3 12.40 1.37 11.54
C GLN A 3 12.08 0.52 10.31
N GLN A 4 12.00 -0.79 10.50
CA GLN A 4 11.76 -1.73 9.41
C GLN A 4 10.26 -1.98 9.22
N TYR A 5 9.78 -1.80 8.00
CA TYR A 5 8.40 -1.99 7.59
C TYR A 5 8.31 -2.99 6.44
N ARG A 6 7.09 -3.49 6.23
CA ARG A 6 6.73 -4.32 5.08
C ARG A 6 5.42 -3.81 4.48
N ALA A 7 5.42 -3.60 3.16
CA ALA A 7 4.23 -3.32 2.38
C ALA A 7 3.79 -4.61 1.69
N TYR A 8 2.62 -5.12 2.06
CA TYR A 8 2.03 -6.30 1.45
C TYR A 8 1.01 -5.88 0.41
N LEU A 9 1.26 -6.22 -0.86
CA LEU A 9 0.26 -6.07 -1.91
C LEU A 9 -0.73 -7.21 -1.79
N VAL A 10 -1.99 -6.87 -1.52
CA VAL A 10 -3.10 -7.80 -1.40
C VAL A 10 -3.91 -7.75 -2.69
N GLY A 11 -4.02 -8.89 -3.37
CA GLY A 11 -4.88 -9.06 -4.52
C GLY A 11 -6.36 -9.01 -4.15
N GLU A 12 -7.23 -8.84 -5.14
CA GLU A 12 -8.69 -8.73 -4.95
C GLU A 12 -9.32 -9.92 -4.22
N ASN A 13 -8.70 -11.10 -4.29
CA ASN A 13 -9.14 -12.31 -3.59
C ASN A 13 -8.63 -12.41 -2.14
N GLY A 14 -7.98 -11.36 -1.61
CA GLY A 14 -7.37 -11.37 -0.27
C GLY A 14 -6.03 -12.11 -0.20
N VAL A 15 -5.50 -12.60 -1.33
CA VAL A 15 -4.20 -13.28 -1.37
C VAL A 15 -3.07 -12.26 -1.48
N PHE A 16 -2.03 -12.42 -0.67
CA PHE A 16 -0.81 -11.63 -0.77
C PHE A 16 -0.09 -11.94 -2.08
N ARG A 17 0.01 -10.95 -2.97
CA ARG A 17 0.73 -11.05 -4.24
C ARG A 17 2.22 -10.80 -4.07
N SER A 18 2.57 -9.78 -3.27
CA SER A 18 3.96 -9.38 -3.03
C SER A 18 4.13 -8.80 -1.63
N ALA A 19 5.36 -8.84 -1.11
CA ALA A 19 5.74 -8.23 0.15
C ALA A 19 7.06 -7.46 -0.02
N GLU A 20 6.99 -6.13 0.01
CA GLU A 20 8.17 -5.27 -0.13
C GLU A 20 8.66 -4.85 1.26
N ALA A 21 9.90 -5.22 1.61
CA ALA A 21 10.53 -4.77 2.85
C ALA A 21 11.23 -3.43 2.61
N PHE A 22 11.03 -2.45 3.51
CA PHE A 22 11.65 -1.13 3.40
C PHE A 22 11.86 -0.52 4.79
N GLU A 23 12.68 0.52 4.87
CA GLU A 23 12.96 1.24 6.10
C GLU A 23 12.40 2.66 6.05
N ALA A 24 11.82 3.12 7.15
CA ALA A 24 11.32 4.49 7.26
C ALA A 24 11.52 5.04 8.68
N PRO A 25 11.69 6.36 8.84
CA PRO A 25 11.92 6.97 10.15
C PRO A 25 10.67 6.96 11.03
N SER A 26 9.47 6.84 10.45
CA SER A 26 8.19 6.95 11.16
C SER A 26 7.05 6.30 10.38
N ASP A 27 5.95 6.00 11.09
CA ASP A 27 4.72 5.42 10.52
C ASP A 27 4.24 6.27 9.33
N SER A 28 4.17 7.61 9.47
CA SER A 28 3.74 8.52 8.41
C SER A 28 4.61 8.44 7.14
N SER A 29 5.94 8.40 7.30
CA SER A 29 6.86 8.22 6.17
C SER A 29 6.70 6.84 5.53
N ALA A 30 6.42 5.81 6.32
CA ALA A 30 6.16 4.48 5.82
C ALA A 30 4.87 4.40 5.00
N LEU A 31 3.82 5.11 5.44
CA LEU A 31 2.57 5.22 4.68
C LEU A 31 2.78 5.98 3.36
N SER A 32 3.53 7.07 3.37
CA SER A 32 3.85 7.80 2.13
C SER A 32 4.61 6.94 1.13
N PHE A 33 5.57 6.14 1.59
CA PHE A 33 6.28 5.18 0.73
C PHE A 33 5.32 4.09 0.22
N ALA A 34 4.49 3.51 1.09
CA ALA A 34 3.59 2.41 0.72
C ALA A 34 2.48 2.83 -0.26
N ARG A 35 2.08 4.12 -0.28
CA ARG A 35 1.09 4.66 -1.22
C ARG A 35 1.47 4.43 -2.68
N GLN A 36 2.75 4.38 -3.04
CA GLN A 36 3.14 4.15 -4.43
C GLN A 36 2.69 2.77 -4.96
N TYR A 37 2.46 1.81 -4.06
CA TYR A 37 2.01 0.46 -4.41
C TYR A 37 0.48 0.34 -4.51
N THR A 38 -0.30 1.36 -4.08
CA THR A 38 -1.76 1.31 -4.16
C THR A 38 -2.28 1.35 -5.59
N ARG A 39 -1.44 1.79 -6.54
CA ARG A 39 -1.68 1.69 -7.98
C ARG A 39 -1.90 0.26 -8.47
N HIS A 40 -1.34 -0.72 -7.76
CA HIS A 40 -1.40 -2.13 -8.16
C HIS A 40 -2.43 -2.93 -7.34
N GLY A 41 -3.13 -2.29 -6.41
CA GLY A 41 -4.14 -2.94 -5.57
C GLY A 41 -4.12 -2.44 -4.13
N LYS A 42 -4.77 -3.19 -3.25
CA LYS A 42 -4.80 -2.92 -1.81
C LYS A 42 -3.42 -3.18 -1.21
N VAL A 43 -2.97 -2.31 -0.30
CA VAL A 43 -1.65 -2.45 0.35
C VAL A 43 -1.83 -2.47 1.85
N GLU A 44 -1.25 -3.45 2.53
CA GLU A 44 -1.17 -3.46 3.99
C GLU A 44 0.23 -3.12 4.46
N VAL A 45 0.34 -2.12 5.33
CA VAL A 45 1.61 -1.69 5.91
C VAL A 45 1.74 -2.27 7.30
N TRP A 46 2.83 -3.00 7.51
CA TRP A 46 3.14 -3.67 8.76
C TRP A 46 4.53 -3.28 9.25
N GLN A 47 4.69 -3.21 10.56
CA GLN A 47 5.96 -3.04 11.24
C GLN A 47 6.15 -4.24 12.17
N LEU A 48 7.02 -5.18 11.79
CA LEU A 48 7.20 -6.45 12.51
C LEU A 48 5.83 -7.15 12.73
N GLY A 49 5.31 -7.17 13.95
CA GLY A 49 4.00 -7.75 14.30
C GLY A 49 2.85 -6.75 14.42
N ARG A 50 3.08 -5.46 14.17
CA ARG A 50 2.09 -4.38 14.29
C ARG A 50 1.58 -3.97 12.93
N LYS A 51 0.27 -4.10 12.69
CA LYS A 51 -0.38 -3.54 11.51
C LYS A 51 -0.49 -2.02 11.68
N ILE A 52 0.13 -1.28 10.77
CA ILE A 52 0.16 0.19 10.82
C ILE A 52 -1.06 0.77 10.12
N ALA A 53 -1.32 0.33 8.88
CA ALA A 53 -2.50 0.73 8.12
C ALA A 53 -2.83 -0.24 6.99
N VAL A 54 -4.04 -0.07 6.47
CA VAL A 54 -4.47 -0.61 5.18
C VAL A 54 -4.69 0.57 4.26
N LEU A 55 -4.05 0.56 3.10
CA LEU A 55 -4.24 1.53 2.05
C LEU A 55 -5.09 0.88 0.95
N ASP A 56 -6.24 1.47 0.69
CA ASP A 56 -7.08 1.07 -0.43
C ASP A 56 -6.40 1.44 -1.77
N PRO A 57 -6.70 0.69 -2.84
CA PRO A 57 -6.24 1.05 -4.18
C PRO A 57 -6.68 2.46 -4.50
N GLU A 58 -5.79 3.23 -5.14
CA GLU A 58 -6.15 4.57 -5.60
C GLU A 58 -7.33 4.40 -6.58
N PRO A 59 -8.44 5.12 -6.41
CA PRO A 59 -9.54 5.03 -7.35
C PRO A 59 -8.99 5.44 -8.70
N SER A 60 -8.99 4.52 -9.67
CA SER A 60 -8.74 4.86 -11.06
C SER A 60 -9.59 6.10 -11.37
N PRO A 61 -9.01 7.16 -11.98
CA PRO A 61 -9.82 8.30 -12.38
C PRO A 61 -11.00 7.74 -13.16
N PRO A 62 -12.24 8.17 -12.86
CA PRO A 62 -13.40 7.66 -13.56
C PRO A 62 -13.11 7.85 -15.04
N ASP A 63 -13.11 6.74 -15.78
CA ASP A 63 -13.03 6.71 -17.22
C ASP A 63 -13.93 7.84 -17.70
N ALA A 64 -13.33 8.84 -18.36
CA ALA A 64 -14.05 9.99 -18.85
C ALA A 64 -15.03 9.47 -19.90
N LEU A 65 -16.22 9.13 -19.42
CA LEU A 65 -17.31 8.54 -20.18
C LEU A 65 -17.51 9.38 -21.44
N THR A 66 -17.16 8.78 -22.57
CA THR A 66 -17.65 9.13 -23.90
C THR A 66 -19.07 9.71 -23.84
N ARG A 67 -19.19 11.00 -24.13
CA ARG A 67 -20.38 11.57 -24.77
C ARG A 67 -19.88 12.11 -26.11
N GLN A 68 -20.02 11.29 -27.14
CA GLN A 68 -20.99 11.43 -28.23
C GLN A 68 -20.70 12.64 -29.11
#